data_AF-A0A842SZD8-F1
#
_entry.id   AF-A0A842SZD8-F1
#
_cell.length_a   1.000
_cell.length_b   1.000
_cell.length_c   1.000
_cell.angle_alpha   90.00
_cell.angle_beta   90.00
_cell.angle_gamma   90.00
#
_symmetry.space_group_name_H-M   'P 1'
#
loop_
_entity.id
_entity.type
_entity.pdbx_description
1 polymer ?
#
loop_
_entity_poly.entity_id
_entity_poly.type
_entity_poly.pdbx_seq_one_letter_code
_entity_poly.pdbx_strand_id
1 'polypeptide(L)' 'MKSGKAFVEIIRPINCLMGSLTVIIGILNTRTGVTLLDLIINIILGVVTYILISGSGMVINDIYDVEIDKISR' A
#
# COMPACT_ATOMS: atom_id res chain seq x y z
N MET A 1 -13.51 -17.44 -12.99
CA MET A 1 -12.96 -16.14 -12.55
C MET A 1 -11.45 -16.30 -12.44
N LYS A 2 -10.63 -15.58 -13.23
CA LYS A 2 -9.17 -15.76 -13.23
C LYS A 2 -8.62 -15.31 -11.88
N SER A 3 -8.17 -16.26 -11.06
CA SER A 3 -7.75 -16.10 -9.65
C SER A 3 -6.88 -14.86 -9.39
N GLY A 4 -5.95 -14.52 -10.31
CA GLY A 4 -5.09 -13.33 -10.16
C GLY A 4 -5.82 -11.98 -10.12
N LYS A 5 -6.96 -11.83 -10.81
CA LYS A 5 -7.70 -10.55 -10.81
C LYS A 5 -8.33 -10.27 -9.44
N ALA A 6 -8.83 -11.31 -8.78
CA ALA A 6 -9.43 -11.18 -7.45
C ALA A 6 -8.40 -10.76 -6.40
N PHE A 7 -7.17 -11.28 -6.48
CA PHE A 7 -6.07 -10.86 -5.59
C PHE A 7 -5.66 -9.40 -5.78
N VAL A 8 -5.69 -8.89 -7.01
CA VAL A 8 -5.40 -7.47 -7.26
C VAL A 8 -6.56 -6.59 -6.79
N GLU A 9 -7.79 -7.06 -6.91
CA GLU A 9 -8.97 -6.30 -6.50
C GLU A 9 -9.06 -6.16 -4.97
N ILE A 10 -8.80 -7.24 -4.22
CA ILE A 10 -8.92 -7.25 -2.74
C ILE A 10 -7.93 -6.30 -2.05
N ILE A 11 -6.73 -6.14 -2.60
CA ILE A 11 -5.72 -5.22 -2.03
C ILE A 11 -6.02 -3.74 -2.30
N ARG A 12 -7.07 -3.45 -3.10
CA ARG A 12 -7.53 -2.10 -3.49
C ARG A 12 -6.36 -1.20 -3.92
N PRO A 13 -5.85 -1.38 -5.16
CA PRO A 13 -4.56 -0.84 -5.58
C PRO A 13 -4.48 0.69 -5.54
N ILE A 14 -5.61 1.38 -5.69
CA ILE A 14 -5.66 2.84 -5.57
C ILE A 14 -5.30 3.32 -4.15
N ASN A 15 -5.69 2.59 -3.11
CA ASN A 15 -5.35 2.91 -1.72
C ASN A 15 -3.85 2.72 -1.48
N CYS A 16 -3.29 1.63 -2.01
CA CYS A 16 -1.85 1.37 -1.97
C CYS A 16 -1.06 2.48 -2.67
N LEU A 17 -1.51 2.95 -3.84
CA LEU A 17 -0.88 4.06 -4.58
C LEU A 17 -0.96 5.38 -3.81
N MET A 18 -2.13 5.72 -3.26
CA MET A 18 -2.34 6.96 -2.52
C MET A 18 -1.39 7.08 -1.33
N GLY A 19 -1.28 6.03 -0.51
CA GLY A 19 -0.37 6.11 0.63
C GLY A 19 1.11 5.93 0.27
N SER A 20 1.44 5.24 -0.83
CA SER A 20 2.80 5.25 -1.38
C SER A 20 3.22 6.67 -1.78
N LEU A 21 2.32 7.47 -2.35
CA LEU A 21 2.56 8.88 -2.64
C LEU A 21 2.84 9.68 -1.36
N THR A 22 2.08 9.43 -0.28
CA THR A 22 2.33 10.06 1.02
C THR A 22 3.71 9.72 1.57
N VAL A 23 4.16 8.47 1.44
CA VAL A 23 5.51 8.05 1.84
C VAL A 23 6.58 8.79 1.05
N ILE A 24 6.42 8.90 -0.28
CA ILE A 24 7.35 9.65 -1.14
C ILE A 24 7.43 11.12 -0.68
N ILE A 25 6.29 11.77 -0.44
CA ILE A 25 6.24 13.16 0.04
C ILE A 25 6.98 13.29 1.37
N GLY A 26 6.78 12.36 2.31
CA GLY A 26 7.47 12.35 3.61
C GLY A 26 8.99 12.23 3.50
N ILE A 27 9.46 11.29 2.67
CA ILE A 27 10.90 11.11 2.40
C ILE A 27 11.48 12.37 1.75
N LEU A 28 10.78 12.94 0.78
CA LEU A 28 11.23 14.16 0.11
C LEU A 28 11.28 15.35 1.09
N ASN A 29 10.32 15.50 2.00
CA ASN A 29 10.33 16.61 2.95
C ASN A 29 11.42 16.50 4.02
N THR A 30 11.91 15.29 4.31
CA THR A 30 12.83 15.03 5.43
C THR A 30 14.27 14.76 4.98
N ARG A 31 14.51 14.56 3.69
CA ARG A 31 15.86 14.27 3.15
C ARG A 31 16.81 15.47 3.38
N THR A 32 17.73 15.32 4.32
CA THR A 32 18.81 16.30 4.56
C THR A 32 20.13 15.54 4.65
N GLY A 33 21.15 15.97 3.88
CA GLY A 33 22.46 15.31 3.87
C GLY A 33 22.50 13.87 3.33
N VAL A 34 21.43 13.40 2.68
CA VAL A 34 21.32 12.03 2.13
C VAL A 34 21.84 12.01 0.69
N THR A 35 22.61 10.96 0.33
CA THR A 35 23.09 10.78 -1.05
C THR A 35 21.94 10.45 -2.00
N LEU A 36 22.13 10.66 -3.31
CA LEU A 36 21.12 10.32 -4.30
C LEU A 36 20.80 8.81 -4.30
N LEU A 37 21.82 7.96 -4.11
CA LEU A 37 21.63 6.52 -4.08
C LEU A 37 20.78 6.09 -2.88
N ASP A 38 21.10 6.60 -1.68
CA ASP A 38 20.33 6.31 -0.46
C ASP A 38 18.90 6.83 -0.56
N LEU A 39 18.70 8.00 -1.18
CA LEU A 39 17.37 8.54 -1.42
C LEU A 39 16.52 7.60 -2.28
N ILE A 40 17.08 7.09 -3.38
CA ILE A 40 16.38 6.16 -4.28
C ILE A 40 16.06 4.86 -3.54
N ILE A 41 17.02 4.30 -2.80
CA ILE A 41 16.82 3.09 -2.01
C ILE A 41 15.70 3.30 -0.97
N ASN A 42 15.72 4.42 -0.24
CA ASN A 42 14.71 4.75 0.75
C ASN A 42 13.31 4.89 0.13
N ILE A 43 13.20 5.51 -1.06
CA ILE A 43 11.92 5.60 -1.78
C ILE A 43 11.41 4.22 -2.15
N ILE A 44 12.25 3.36 -2.73
CA ILE A 44 11.85 2.01 -3.13
C ILE A 44 11.40 1.19 -1.92
N LEU A 45 12.23 1.15 -0.87
CA LEU A 45 11.92 0.41 0.35
C LEU A 45 10.66 0.95 1.04
N GLY A 46 10.50 2.28 1.12
CA GLY A 46 9.33 2.91 1.72
C GLY A 46 8.04 2.59 0.96
N VAL A 47 8.05 2.70 -0.37
CA VAL A 47 6.89 2.36 -1.21
C VAL A 47 6.54 0.89 -1.10
N VAL A 48 7.53 -0.01 -1.23
CA VAL A 48 7.29 -1.46 -1.11
C VAL A 48 6.73 -1.79 0.27
N THR A 49 7.30 -1.23 1.32
CA THR A 49 6.82 -1.43 2.70
C THR A 49 5.37 -0.98 2.84
N TYR A 50 5.02 0.20 2.31
CA TYR A 50 3.65 0.71 2.40
C TYR A 50 2.66 -0.15 1.61
N ILE A 51 3.00 -0.58 0.39
CA ILE A 51 2.14 -1.47 -0.40
C ILE A 51 1.86 -2.76 0.36
N LEU A 52 2.88 -3.36 0.99
CA LEU A 52 2.72 -4.59 1.76
C LEU A 52 1.83 -4.38 2.99
N ILE A 53 2.06 -3.30 3.75
CA ILE A 53 1.26 -2.97 4.93
C ILE A 53 -0.19 -2.68 4.53
N SER A 54 -0.39 -1.79 3.55
CA SER A 54 -1.72 -1.41 3.07
C SER A 54 -2.47 -2.60 2.51
N GLY A 55 -1.84 -3.38 1.61
CA GLY A 55 -2.44 -4.57 1.03
C GLY A 55 -2.82 -5.60 2.11
N SER A 56 -1.96 -5.83 3.10
CA SER A 56 -2.29 -6.72 4.22
C SER A 56 -3.46 -6.20 5.05
N GLY A 57 -3.51 -4.89 5.31
CA GLY A 57 -4.60 -4.24 6.04
C GLY A 57 -5.94 -4.37 5.31
N MET A 58 -5.96 -4.19 3.99
CA MET A 58 -7.18 -4.37 3.19
C MET A 58 -7.67 -5.81 3.21
N VAL A 59 -6.77 -6.78 3.10
CA VAL A 59 -7.13 -8.22 3.19
C VAL A 59 -7.67 -8.56 4.57
N ILE A 60 -7.02 -8.08 5.64
CA ILE A 60 -7.47 -8.30 7.01
C ILE A 60 -8.85 -7.67 7.22
N ASN A 61 -9.07 -6.44 6.75
CA ASN A 61 -10.37 -5.77 6.84
C ASN A 61 -11.47 -6.59 6.17
N ASP A 62 -11.26 -7.04 4.93
CA ASP A 62 -12.24 -7.86 4.21
C ASP A 62 -12.51 -9.23 4.91
N ILE A 63 -11.54 -9.79 5.64
CA ILE A 63 -11.74 -11.02 6.44
C ILE A 63 -12.65 -10.74 7.64
N TYR A 64 -12.40 -9.67 8.40
CA TYR A 64 -13.20 -9.34 9.58
C TYR A 64 -14.59 -8.83 9.21
N ASP A 65 -14.70 -8.10 8.10
CA ASP A 65 -15.94 -7.53 7.62
C ASP A 65 -16.77 -8.51 6.78
N VAL A 66 -16.35 -9.77 6.64
CA VAL A 66 -17.03 -10.76 5.78
C VAL A 66 -18.52 -10.92 6.07
N GLU A 67 -18.95 -10.85 7.34
CA GLU A 67 -20.37 -10.94 7.71
C GLU A 67 -21.12 -9.62 7.47
N ILE A 68 -20.45 -8.49 7.63
CA ILE A 68 -21.01 -7.15 7.41
C ILE A 68 -21.21 -6.92 5.90
N ASP A 69 -20.21 -7.29 5.10
CA ASP A 69 -20.22 -7.24 3.65
C ASP A 69 -21.35 -8.09 3.05
N LYS A 70 -21.72 -9.23 3.65
CA LYS A 70 -22.88 -10.01 3.16
C LYS A 70 -24.21 -9.25 3.21
N ILE A 71 -24.31 -8.24 4.08
CA ILE A 71 -25.54 -7.47 4.30
C ILE A 71 -25.48 -6.13 3.56
N SER A 72 -24.29 -5.52 3.49
CA SER A 72 -24.13 -4.12 3.07
C SER A 72 -23.40 -3.92 1.74
N ARG A 73 -22.88 -4.98 1.12
CA ARG A 73 -22.03 -4.87 -0.08
C ARG A 73 -22.78 -4.94 -1.39
#